data_AF-A0A5S9M7I8-F1
#
_entry.id   AF-A0A5S9M7I8-F1
#
_cell.length_a   1.000
_cell.length_b   1.000
_cell.length_c   1.000
_cell.angle_alpha   90.00
_cell.angle_beta   90.00
_cell.angle_gamma   90.00
#
_symmetry.space_group_name_H-M   'P 1'
#
loop_
_entity.id
_entity.type
_entity.pdbx_description
1 polymer ?
#
loop_
_entity_poly.entity_id
_entity_poly.type
_entity_poly.pdbx_seq_one_letter_code
_entity_poly.pdbx_strand_id
1 'polypeptide(L)' 'MDVVSEMVQPILDGLQLELVDVEFVKEGQNWFLRVLLTLIKVSISKSVPK' A
#
# COMPACT_ATOMS: atom_id res chain seq x y z
N MET A 1 -1.32 -14.82 -3.46
CA MET A 1 -0.82 -13.51 -2.97
C MET A 1 -1.45 -13.13 -1.63
N ASP A 2 -2.46 -13.88 -1.22
CA ASP A 2 -3.43 -13.50 -0.21
C ASP A 2 -2.81 -13.43 1.19
N VAL A 3 -1.88 -14.34 1.52
CA VAL A 3 -1.19 -14.36 2.82
C VAL A 3 -0.41 -13.07 3.08
N VAL A 4 0.29 -12.52 2.08
CA VAL A 4 1.04 -11.27 2.25
C VAL A 4 0.07 -10.12 2.46
N SER A 5 -0.98 -10.03 1.63
CA SER A 5 -2.02 -9.00 1.71
C SER A 5 -2.72 -8.98 3.06
N GLU A 6 -3.15 -10.15 3.55
CA GLU A 6 -3.82 -10.31 4.85
C GLU A 6 -2.94 -9.86 6.01
N MET A 7 -1.62 -10.07 5.93
CA MET A 7 -0.68 -9.62 6.95
C MET A 7 -0.42 -8.10 6.89
N VAL A 8 -0.33 -7.51 5.70
CA VAL A 8 0.00 -6.07 5.57
C VAL A 8 -1.21 -5.16 5.70
N GLN A 9 -2.41 -5.59 5.29
CA GLN A 9 -3.64 -4.80 5.36
C GLN A 9 -3.87 -4.06 6.69
N PRO A 10 -3.79 -4.71 7.87
CA PRO A 10 -4.01 -4.00 9.13
C PRO A 10 -2.99 -2.88 9.40
N ILE A 11 -1.76 -3.00 8.87
CA ILE A 11 -0.72 -1.97 8.98
C ILE A 11 -1.02 -0.83 8.00
N LEU A 12 -1.43 -1.16 6.77
CA LEU A 12 -1.73 -0.17 5.73
C LEU A 12 -2.94 0.70 6.09
N ASP A 13 -3.98 0.10 6.66
CA ASP A 13 -5.18 0.80 7.11
C ASP A 13 -4.86 1.84 8.20
N GLY A 14 -3.99 1.47 9.15
CA GLY A 14 -3.54 2.38 10.21
C GLY A 14 -2.68 3.54 9.70
N LEU A 15 -2.09 3.39 8.51
CA LEU A 15 -1.22 4.38 7.88
C LEU A 15 -1.88 5.14 6.72
N GLN A 16 -3.15 4.87 6.41
CA GLN A 16 -3.86 5.42 5.26
C GLN A 16 -3.13 5.18 3.93
N LEU A 17 -2.59 3.96 3.78
CA LEU A 17 -1.91 3.51 2.58
C LEU A 17 -2.74 2.45 1.86
N GLU A 18 -2.60 2.39 0.55
CA GLU A 18 -3.19 1.35 -0.30
C GLU A 18 -2.09 0.47 -0.90
N LEU A 19 -2.32 -0.84 -0.88
CA LEU A 19 -1.46 -1.82 -1.56
C LEU A 19 -1.74 -1.76 -3.06
N VAL A 20 -0.74 -1.42 -3.85
CA VAL A 20 -0.85 -1.36 -5.32
C VAL A 20 -0.46 -2.69 -5.94
N ASP A 21 0.70 -3.23 -5.55
CA ASP A 21 1.24 -4.45 -6.12
C ASP A 21 2.28 -5.10 -5.21
N VAL A 22 2.56 -6.38 -5.45
CA VAL A 22 3.57 -7.17 -4.74
C VAL A 22 4.37 -7.99 -5.74
N GLU A 23 5.69 -7.85 -5.76
CA GLU A 23 6.55 -8.58 -6.68
C GLU A 23 7.59 -9.41 -5.94
N PHE A 24 7.72 -10.68 -6.32
CA PHE A 24 8.85 -11.52 -5.90
C PHE A 24 9.96 -11.42 -6.94
N VAL A 25 11.08 -10.80 -6.56
CA VAL A 25 12.21 -10.57 -7.45
C VAL A 25 13.41 -11.38 -6.97
N LYS A 26 14.08 -12.08 -7.89
CA LYS A 26 15.35 -12.75 -7.62
C LYS A 26 16.49 -11.86 -8.09
N GLU A 27 17.34 -11.43 -7.18
CA GLU A 27 18.54 -10.63 -7.51
C GLU A 27 19.79 -11.42 -7.06
N GLY A 28 20.52 -11.93 -8.04
CA GLY A 28 21.62 -12.87 -7.82
C GLY A 28 21.14 -14.18 -7.19
N GLN A 29 21.64 -14.46 -5.98
CA GLN A 29 21.25 -15.65 -5.20
C GLN A 29 20.11 -15.39 -4.21
N ASN A 30 19.72 -14.13 -4.02
CA ASN A 30 18.76 -13.73 -2.99
C ASN A 30 17.38 -13.48 -3.59
N TRP A 31 16.35 -13.71 -2.77
CA TRP A 31 14.96 -13.40 -3.10
C TRP A 31 14.51 -12.19 -2.29
N PHE A 32 13.84 -11.27 -2.98
CA PHE A 32 13.30 -10.05 -2.41
C PHE A 32 11.80 -9.99 -2.67
N LEU A 33 11.06 -9.55 -1.64
CA LEU A 33 9.66 -9.21 -1.77
C LEU A 33 9.56 -7.69 -1.85
N ARG A 34 9.10 -7.18 -3.00
CA ARG A 34 8.84 -5.75 -3.19
C ARG A 34 7.36 -5.51 -3.01
N VAL A 35 7.03 -4.49 -2.23
CA VAL A 35 5.65 -4.10 -1.94
C VAL A 35 5.51 -2.65 -2.41
N LEU A 36 4.65 -2.44 -3.40
CA LEU A 36 4.36 -1.13 -3.95
C LEU A 36 3.12 -0.56 -3.26
N LEU A 37 3.29 0.61 -2.63
CA LEU A 37 2.25 1.26 -1.84
C LEU A 37 1.95 2.64 -2.42
N THR A 38 0.70 3.08 -2.29
CA THR A 38 0.27 4.44 -2.63
C THR A 38 -0.44 5.09 -1.45
N LEU A 39 -0.48 6.42 -1.44
CA LEU A 39 -1.20 7.19 -0.42
C LEU A 39 -2.68 7.30 -0.79
N ILE A 40 -3.55 7.09 0.18
CA ILE A 40 -4.98 7.37 0.02
C ILE A 40 -5.17 8.88 -0.09
N LYS A 41 -5.85 9.33 -1.16
CA LYS A 41 -6.18 10.74 -1.33
C LYS A 41 -7.45 11.09 -0.57
N VAL A 42 -7.31 11.87 0.49
CA VAL A 42 -8.46 12.48 1.17
C VAL A 42 -8.91 13.72 0.40
N SER A 43 -10.13 13.67 -0.12
CA SER A 43 -10.75 14.85 -0.75
C SER A 43 -11.35 15.74 0.34
N ILE A 44 -10.75 16.91 0.55
CA ILE A 44 -11.27 17.92 1.48
C ILE A 44 -12.24 18.81 0.69
N SER A 45 -13.55 18.65 0.91
CA SER A 45 -14.53 19.58 0.35
C SER A 45 -14.47 20.88 1.14
N LYS A 46 -13.83 21.91 0.59
CA LYS A 46 -13.93 23.26 1.13
C LYS A 46 -15.29 23.83 0.74
N SER A 47 -16.21 23.87 1.70
CA SER A 47 -17.37 24.76 1.59
C SER A 47 -16.86 26.19 1.63
N VAL A 48 -16.84 26.86 0.47
CA VAL A 48 -16.59 28.30 0.40
C VAL A 48 -17.82 28.99 1.02
N PRO A 49 -17.69 29.70 2.15
CA PRO A 49 -18.80 30.49 2.67
C PRO A 49 -19.12 31.59 1.65
N LYS A 50 -20.42 31.74 1.33
CA LYS A 50 -20.93 32.84 0.51
C LYS A 50 -20.79 34.18 1.20
#